data_AF-A0A401TQ79-F1
#
_entry.id   AF-A0A401TQ79-F1
#
_cell.length_a   1.000
_cell.length_b   1.000
_cell.length_c   1.000
_cell.angle_alpha   90.00
_cell.angle_beta   90.00
_cell.angle_gamma   90.00
#
_symmetry.space_group_name_H-M   'P 1'
#
loop_
_entity.id
_entity.type
_entity.pdbx_description
1 polymer ?
#
loop_
_entity_poly.entity_id
_entity_poly.type
_entity_poly.pdbx_seq_one_letter_code
_entity_poly.pdbx_strand_id
1 'polypeptide(L)'
;SRLVVIVYIDCLFYFQPSIRAELGARASKFLRKGSSVPDELLVEIIVESIRTLPVDCGWILDGFPVTVHQAKLLEKWLTGVDPDKAASHTKKSKTSLVFDPKAPKDPPPPQPALDIAILLDVSDNTVLARHSEST
;
A
#
# COMPACT_ATOMS: atom_id res chain seq x y z
N SER A 1 -8.42 -20.80 14.29
CA SER A 1 -6.99 -20.61 14.58
C SER A 1 -6.54 -19.23 14.11
N ARG A 2 -6.33 -18.28 15.03
CA ARG A 2 -5.72 -16.98 14.69
C ARG A 2 -4.33 -16.96 15.30
N LEU A 3 -3.31 -16.98 14.44
CA LEU A 3 -1.92 -16.89 14.85
C LEU A 3 -1.66 -15.47 15.36
N VAL A 4 -1.56 -15.29 16.67
CA VAL A 4 -1.03 -14.06 17.26
C VAL A 4 0.44 -14.31 17.56
N VAL A 5 1.31 -13.68 16.78
CA VAL A 5 2.76 -13.77 17.00
C VAL A 5 3.12 -12.80 18.13
N ILE A 6 3.32 -13.33 19.34
CA ILE A 6 3.90 -12.59 20.48
C ILE A 6 5.39 -12.91 20.53
N VAL A 7 6.23 -11.94 20.19
CA VAL A 7 7.68 -12.04 20.35
C VAL A 7 8.07 -11.38 21.68
N TYR A 8 8.43 -12.18 22.68
CA TYR A 8 9.11 -11.71 23.90
C TYR A 8 10.62 -11.57 23.61
N ILE A 9 11.22 -10.42 23.91
CA ILE A 9 12.68 -10.23 23.90
C ILE A 9 13.07 -9.61 25.24
N ASP A 10 13.60 -10.44 26.14
CA ASP A 10 14.47 -10.00 27.22
C ASP A 10 15.92 -10.09 26.71
N CYS A 11 16.57 -8.95 26.47
CA CYS A 11 18.03 -8.94 26.29
C CYS A 11 18.64 -7.58 26.63
N LEU A 12 19.34 -7.56 27.77
CA LEU A 12 20.24 -6.49 28.20
C LEU A 12 21.53 -6.54 27.38
N PHE A 13 21.56 -5.93 26.20
CA PHE A 13 22.78 -5.54 25.49
C PHE A 13 22.40 -4.51 24.41
N TYR A 14 23.26 -3.55 24.12
CA TYR A 14 23.05 -2.41 23.21
C TYR A 14 22.41 -2.86 21.85
N PHE A 15 21.09 -2.89 21.79
CA PHE A 15 20.32 -3.40 20.64
C PHE A 15 19.90 -2.20 19.80
N GLN A 16 20.47 -2.04 18.62
CA GLN A 16 19.91 -1.16 17.61
C GLN A 16 18.65 -1.86 17.06
N PRO A 17 17.44 -1.35 17.32
CA PRO A 17 16.24 -1.99 16.83
C PRO A 17 16.23 -1.92 15.29
N SER A 18 15.95 -3.05 14.65
CA SER A 18 15.66 -3.04 13.20
C SER A 18 14.50 -2.09 12.89
N ILE A 19 14.47 -1.52 11.68
CA ILE A 19 13.38 -0.64 11.22
C ILE A 19 12.00 -1.30 11.44
N ARG A 20 11.89 -2.61 11.16
CA ARG A 20 10.70 -3.42 11.45
C ARG A 20 10.31 -3.39 12.94
N ALA A 21 11.29 -3.52 13.84
CA ALA A 21 11.04 -3.48 15.28
C ALA A 21 10.60 -2.09 15.74
N GLU A 22 11.17 -1.03 15.17
CA GLU A 22 10.76 0.35 15.47
C GLU A 22 9.35 0.66 14.98
N LEU A 23 9.03 0.30 13.73
CA LEU A 23 7.70 0.39 13.15
C LEU A 23 6.67 -0.40 13.96
N GLY A 24 6.99 -1.65 14.31
CA GLY A 24 6.14 -2.50 15.15
C GLY A 24 5.92 -1.90 16.54
N ALA A 25 6.96 -1.31 17.15
CA ALA A 25 6.84 -0.63 18.43
C ALA A 25 5.93 0.60 18.33
N ARG A 26 6.00 1.38 17.24
CA ARG A 26 5.08 2.49 16.97
C ARG A 26 3.64 2.01 16.84
N ALA A 27 3.39 0.98 16.04
CA ALA A 27 2.04 0.42 15.86
C ALA A 27 1.48 -0.14 17.18
N SER A 28 2.31 -0.85 17.94
CA SER A 28 1.94 -1.39 19.26
C SER A 28 1.50 -0.31 20.24
N LYS A 29 2.10 0.89 20.22
CA LYS A 29 1.67 2.01 21.08
C LYS A 29 0.21 2.43 20.82
N PHE A 30 -0.27 2.38 19.59
CA PHE A 30 -1.66 2.70 19.26
C PHE A 30 -2.61 1.57 19.68
N LEU A 31 -2.24 0.33 19.35
CA LEU A 31 -3.04 -0.85 19.67
C LEU A 31 -3.21 -1.04 21.19
N ARG A 32 -2.15 -0.83 21.98
CA ARG A 32 -2.21 -0.91 23.45
C ARG A 32 -3.10 0.16 24.08
N LYS A 33 -3.34 1.27 23.38
CA LYS A 33 -4.29 2.32 23.79
C LYS A 33 -5.72 2.07 23.30
N GLY A 34 -5.97 0.94 22.61
CA GLY A 34 -7.26 0.65 21.98
C GLY A 34 -7.57 1.56 20.79
N SER A 35 -6.56 2.26 20.25
CA SER A 35 -6.71 3.13 19.08
C SER A 35 -6.34 2.37 17.81
N SER A 36 -6.97 2.73 16.69
CA SER A 36 -6.56 2.23 15.37
C SER A 36 -5.16 2.74 15.02
N VAL A 37 -4.42 1.94 14.25
CA VAL A 37 -3.13 2.36 13.69
C VAL A 37 -3.41 3.41 12.59
N PRO A 38 -2.69 4.55 12.57
CA PRO A 38 -2.84 5.55 11.51
C PRO A 38 -2.48 4.99 10.13
N ASP A 39 -3.18 5.45 9.10
CA ASP A 39 -3.00 4.99 7.71
C ASP A 39 -1.56 5.21 7.22
N GLU A 40 -0.92 6.34 7.58
CA GLU A 40 0.45 6.64 7.18
C GLU A 40 1.44 5.62 7.75
N LEU A 41 1.27 5.24 9.03
CA LEU A 41 2.12 4.25 9.68
C LEU A 41 1.89 2.86 9.09
N LEU A 42 0.65 2.54 8.74
CA LEU A 42 0.32 1.26 8.11
C LEU A 42 0.95 1.15 6.72
N VAL A 43 0.86 2.19 5.90
CA VAL A 43 1.51 2.24 4.58
C VAL A 43 3.03 2.16 4.71
N GLU A 44 3.63 2.85 5.69
CA GLU A 44 5.06 2.79 5.96
C GLU A 44 5.52 1.35 6.28
N ILE A 45 4.77 0.62 7.11
CA ILE A 45 5.03 -0.80 7.42
C ILE A 45 5.00 -1.67 6.17
N ILE A 46 3.98 -1.49 5.31
CA ILE A 46 3.81 -2.28 4.09
C ILE A 46 4.93 -2.01 3.10
N VAL A 47 5.25 -0.74 2.87
CA VAL A 47 6.29 -0.32 1.91
C VAL A 47 7.67 -0.80 2.34
N GLU A 48 7.99 -0.71 3.64
CA GLU A 48 9.25 -1.24 4.16
C GLU A 48 9.34 -2.77 4.00
N SER A 49 8.21 -3.46 4.18
CA SER A 49 8.13 -4.90 3.96
C SER A 49 8.34 -5.27 2.49
N ILE A 50 7.78 -4.50 1.55
CA ILE A 50 7.99 -4.70 0.11
C ILE A 50 9.45 -4.43 -0.26
N ARG A 51 10.05 -3.35 0.25
CA ARG A 51 11.45 -2.97 -0.04
C ARG A 51 12.48 -3.97 0.47
N THR A 52 12.14 -4.74 1.50
CA THR A 52 13.01 -5.79 2.04
C THR A 52 12.91 -7.11 1.27
N LEU A 53 11.97 -7.25 0.32
CA LEU A 53 11.88 -8.43 -0.54
C LEU A 53 12.96 -8.41 -1.64
N PRO A 54 13.41 -9.58 -2.10
CA PRO A 54 14.24 -9.68 -3.30
C PRO A 54 13.54 -9.09 -4.53
N VAL A 55 14.30 -8.47 -5.44
CA VAL A 55 13.79 -7.78 -6.64
C VAL A 55 12.98 -8.71 -7.57
N ASP A 56 13.27 -10.01 -7.55
CA ASP A 56 12.60 -11.00 -8.39
C ASP A 56 11.33 -11.60 -7.74
N CYS A 57 10.98 -11.16 -6.52
CA CYS A 57 9.80 -11.62 -5.82
C CYS A 57 8.62 -10.66 -6.02
N GLY A 58 7.54 -11.18 -6.61
CA GLY A 58 6.24 -10.51 -6.58
C GLY A 58 5.64 -10.52 -5.17
N TRP A 59 4.66 -9.64 -4.94
CA TRP A 59 3.93 -9.53 -3.68
C TRP A 59 2.43 -9.38 -3.94
N ILE A 60 1.63 -9.79 -2.96
CA ILE A 60 0.18 -9.66 -2.97
C ILE A 60 -0.22 -8.96 -1.68
N LEU A 61 -1.04 -7.92 -1.79
CA LEU A 61 -1.70 -7.31 -0.65
C LEU A 61 -3.11 -7.87 -0.56
N ASP A 62 -3.42 -8.50 0.57
CA ASP A 62 -4.74 -9.03 0.88
C ASP A 62 -5.39 -8.16 1.96
N GLY A 63 -6.63 -7.72 1.71
CA GLY A 63 -7.38 -6.83 2.62
C GLY A 63 -6.86 -5.39 2.74
N PHE A 64 -5.88 -4.98 1.92
CA PHE A 64 -5.37 -3.61 1.87
C PHE A 64 -5.02 -3.21 0.43
N PRO A 65 -5.30 -1.97 -0.02
CA PRO A 65 -5.98 -0.88 0.69
C PRO A 65 -7.51 -1.06 0.77
N VAL A 66 -8.12 -0.54 1.84
CA VAL A 66 -9.59 -0.57 2.03
C VAL A 66 -10.23 0.75 1.61
N THR A 67 -9.54 1.88 1.85
CA THR A 67 -10.04 3.22 1.52
C THR A 67 -9.31 3.83 0.32
N VAL A 68 -9.97 4.76 -0.36
CA VAL A 68 -9.34 5.52 -1.47
C VAL A 68 -8.14 6.32 -0.98
N HIS A 69 -8.18 6.83 0.26
CA HIS A 69 -7.06 7.56 0.86
C HIS A 69 -5.82 6.67 1.03
N GLN A 70 -6.01 5.45 1.56
CA GLN A 70 -4.94 4.45 1.67
C GLN A 70 -4.35 4.09 0.31
N ALA A 71 -5.19 3.89 -0.71
CA ALA A 71 -4.72 3.61 -2.07
C ALA A 71 -3.85 4.73 -2.64
N LYS A 72 -4.27 5.99 -2.45
CA LYS A 72 -3.47 7.17 -2.87
C LYS A 72 -2.15 7.27 -2.12
N LEU A 73 -2.15 7.02 -0.80
CA LEU A 73 -0.93 7.00 0.00
C LEU A 73 0.02 5.91 -0.49
N LEU A 74 -0.47 4.69 -0.69
CA LEU A 74 0.32 3.57 -1.18
C LEU A 74 0.98 3.89 -2.53
N GLU A 75 0.21 4.41 -3.48
CA GLU A 75 0.72 4.83 -4.80
C GLU A 75 1.84 5.86 -4.68
N LYS A 76 1.63 6.86 -3.82
CA LYS A 76 2.61 7.92 -3.56
C LYS A 76 3.90 7.39 -2.94
N TRP A 77 3.81 6.43 -2.02
CA TRP A 77 5.00 5.86 -1.37
C TRP A 77 5.81 4.93 -2.28
N LEU A 78 5.14 4.26 -3.23
CA LEU A 78 5.78 3.35 -4.19
C LEU A 78 6.39 4.09 -5.38
N THR A 79 5.68 5.06 -5.97
CA THR A 79 6.13 5.79 -7.17
C THR A 79 6.84 7.09 -6.86
N GLY A 80 6.64 7.66 -5.67
CA GLY A 80 7.05 9.03 -5.34
C GLY A 80 6.20 10.12 -6.02
N VAL A 81 5.21 9.74 -6.83
CA VAL A 81 4.33 10.66 -7.56
C VAL A 81 3.03 10.83 -6.81
N ASP A 82 2.59 12.09 -6.63
CA ASP A 82 1.29 12.36 -6.03
C ASP A 82 0.17 12.11 -7.06
N PRO A 83 -0.75 11.16 -6.83
CA PRO A 83 -1.79 10.81 -7.80
C PRO A 83 -2.72 11.99 -8.12
N ASP A 84 -2.88 12.93 -7.18
CA ASP A 84 -3.70 14.13 -7.39
C ASP A 84 -3.00 15.17 -8.29
N LYS A 85 -1.67 15.10 -8.44
CA LYS A 85 -0.91 15.94 -9.37
C LYS A 85 -0.79 15.31 -10.76
N ALA A 86 -0.73 13.98 -10.85
CA ALA A 86 -0.65 13.24 -12.12
C ALA A 86 -1.91 13.41 -13.00
N ALA A 87 -3.09 13.58 -12.38
CA ALA A 87 -4.35 13.83 -13.11
C ALA A 87 -4.39 15.18 -13.86
N SER A 88 -3.39 16.05 -13.68
CA SER A 88 -3.34 17.38 -14.33
C SER A 88 -2.80 17.36 -15.78
N HIS A 89 -2.29 16.23 -16.29
CA HIS A 89 -1.76 16.15 -17.67
C HIS A 89 -2.77 15.77 -18.76
N THR A 90 -4.08 15.62 -18.46
CA THR A 90 -5.07 15.21 -19.50
C THR A 90 -6.31 16.11 -19.63
N LYS A 91 -6.27 17.37 -19.18
CA LYS A 91 -7.32 18.35 -19.50
C LYS A 91 -6.77 19.74 -19.83
N LYS A 92 -6.33 19.95 -21.08
CA LYS A 92 -6.47 21.24 -21.78
C LYS A 92 -6.86 21.02 -23.25
N SER A 93 -8.16 21.17 -23.47
CA SER A 93 -8.85 21.73 -24.64
C SER A 93 -8.17 21.71 -26.02
N LYS A 94 -8.91 21.15 -26.99
CA LYS A 94 -8.80 21.46 -28.43
C LYS A 94 -8.68 22.98 -28.65
N THR A 95 -7.63 23.41 -29.37
CA THR A 95 -7.60 24.22 -30.63
C THR A 95 -6.30 25.03 -30.73
N SER A 96 -5.29 24.50 -31.42
CA SER A 96 -4.25 25.27 -32.12
C SER A 96 -3.62 24.34 -33.16
N LEU A 97 -3.86 24.62 -34.45
CA LEU A 97 -3.55 23.72 -35.57
C LEU A 97 -2.13 23.92 -36.13
N VAL A 98 -1.15 24.22 -35.29
CA VAL A 98 0.26 24.29 -35.71
C VAL A 98 1.03 23.15 -35.07
N PHE A 99 1.27 22.09 -35.84
CA PHE A 99 2.19 21.03 -35.48
C PHE A 99 3.62 21.56 -35.60
N ASP A 100 4.28 21.82 -34.49
CA ASP A 100 5.74 22.07 -34.46
C ASP A 100 6.46 20.71 -34.50
N PRO A 101 7.20 20.36 -35.57
CA PRO A 101 7.92 19.10 -35.67
C PRO A 101 9.09 18.98 -34.67
N LYS A 102 9.38 20.04 -33.89
CA LYS A 102 10.41 20.07 -32.83
C LYS A 102 9.82 20.24 -31.43
N ALA A 103 8.54 19.94 -31.22
CA ALA A 103 7.99 19.87 -29.87
C ALA A 103 8.72 18.77 -29.05
N PRO A 104 9.23 19.07 -27.84
CA PRO A 104 9.71 18.04 -26.93
C PRO A 104 8.60 17.02 -26.72
N LYS A 105 8.89 15.74 -26.95
CA LYS A 105 7.93 14.67 -26.66
C LYS A 105 7.62 14.76 -25.17
N ASP A 106 6.36 14.96 -24.82
CA ASP A 106 5.92 14.98 -23.42
C ASP A 106 6.48 13.75 -22.69
N PRO A 107 6.94 13.90 -21.44
CA PRO A 107 7.47 12.77 -20.70
C PRO A 107 6.40 11.68 -20.63
N PRO A 108 6.78 10.39 -20.82
CA PRO A 108 5.83 9.31 -20.75
C PRO A 108 5.10 9.34 -19.39
N PRO A 109 3.79 9.07 -19.37
CA PRO A 109 3.03 9.06 -18.13
C PRO A 109 3.69 8.11 -17.13
N PRO A 110 3.74 8.48 -15.83
CA PRO A 110 4.34 7.64 -14.81
C PRO A 110 3.63 6.28 -14.78
N GLN A 111 4.42 5.21 -14.64
CA GLN A 111 3.88 3.86 -14.55
C GLN A 111 3.17 3.68 -13.19
N PRO A 112 1.98 3.03 -13.14
CA PRO A 112 1.29 2.73 -11.89
C PRO A 112 2.14 1.87 -10.95
N ALA A 113 1.95 2.01 -9.64
CA ALA A 113 2.66 1.20 -8.66
C ALA A 113 2.24 -0.28 -8.63
N LEU A 114 0.99 -0.56 -9.02
CA LEU A 114 0.35 -1.88 -8.94
C LEU A 114 0.08 -2.41 -10.34
N ASP A 115 0.38 -3.69 -10.57
CA ASP A 115 0.12 -4.35 -11.84
C ASP A 115 -1.37 -4.68 -12.03
N ILE A 116 -2.02 -5.24 -11.00
CA ILE A 116 -3.39 -5.79 -11.06
C ILE A 116 -4.11 -5.58 -9.72
N ALA A 117 -5.42 -5.33 -9.78
CA ALA A 117 -6.33 -5.43 -8.63
C ALA A 117 -7.40 -6.50 -8.92
N ILE A 118 -7.56 -7.46 -8.01
CA ILE A 118 -8.51 -8.57 -8.16
C ILE A 118 -9.71 -8.31 -7.24
N LEU A 119 -10.89 -8.12 -7.83
CA LEU A 119 -12.15 -8.07 -7.09
C LEU A 119 -12.76 -9.47 -7.01
N LEU A 120 -12.83 -10.02 -5.80
CA LEU A 120 -13.50 -11.27 -5.51
C LEU A 120 -14.95 -10.99 -5.11
N ASP A 121 -15.85 -10.97 -6.08
CA ASP A 121 -17.27 -10.76 -5.84
C ASP A 121 -17.96 -12.09 -5.49
N VAL A 122 -18.46 -12.19 -4.26
CA VAL A 122 -19.13 -13.37 -3.71
C VAL A 122 -20.35 -12.91 -2.92
N SER A 123 -21.51 -13.51 -3.18
CA SER A 123 -22.73 -13.19 -2.44
C SER A 123 -22.69 -13.62 -0.98
N ASP A 124 -23.33 -12.85 -0.12
CA ASP A 124 -23.42 -13.12 1.33
C ASP A 124 -23.92 -14.53 1.65
N ASN A 125 -24.92 -15.02 0.91
CA ASN A 125 -25.43 -16.39 1.07
C ASN A 125 -24.33 -17.45 0.86
N THR A 126 -23.47 -17.24 -0.14
CA THR A 126 -22.36 -18.15 -0.42
C THR A 126 -21.27 -18.05 0.65
N VAL A 127 -20.98 -16.84 1.14
CA VAL A 127 -20.03 -16.61 2.23
C VAL A 127 -20.51 -17.30 3.50
N LEU A 128 -21.80 -17.15 3.85
CA LEU A 128 -22.41 -17.75 5.03
C LEU A 128 -22.43 -19.27 4.95
N ALA A 129 -22.81 -19.85 3.81
CA ALA A 129 -22.80 -21.30 3.60
C ALA A 129 -21.39 -21.87 3.83
N ARG A 130 -20.37 -21.27 3.20
CA ARG A 130 -18.96 -21.68 3.39
C ARG A 130 -18.49 -21.55 4.84
N HIS A 131 -18.92 -20.51 5.54
CA HIS A 131 -18.56 -20.34 6.95
C HIS A 131 -19.19 -21.42 7.84
N SER A 132 -20.47 -21.74 7.61
CA SER A 132 -21.19 -22.75 8.37
C SER A 132 -20.68 -24.17 8.14
N GLU A 133 -20.25 -24.50 6.91
CA GLU A 133 -19.70 -25.83 6.58
C GLU A 133 -18.29 -26.07 7.15
N SER A 134 -17.60 -25.02 7.58
CA SER A 134 -16.23 -25.10 8.08
C SER A 134 -16.13 -25.16 9.61
N THR A 135 -17.26 -25.18 10.33
CA THR A 135 -17.32 -25.23 11.81
C THR A 135 -17.73 -26.63 12.26
#